data_AF-A0A7R9ZLU1-F1
#
_entry.id   AF-A0A7R9ZLU1-F1
#
_cell.length_a   1.000
_cell.length_b   1.000
_cell.length_c   1.000
_cell.angle_alpha   90.00
_cell.angle_beta   90.00
_cell.angle_gamma   90.00
#
_symmetry.space_group_name_H-M   'P 1'
#
loop_
_entity.id
_entity.type
_entity.pdbx_description
1 polymer ?
#
loop_
_entity_poly.entity_id
_entity_poly.type
_entity_poly.pdbx_seq_one_letter_code
_entity_poly.pdbx_strand_id
1 'polypeptide(L)'
;WFQQSESIIPNHLVSVPHPYVSIVKKCTPFPIEFVVRSYMTGSTSTSIWKNYQDGVRVYCGHTLPEGMKKNQKLASNIITPTTKEEDHDRPISAEDIIKEKWMTAEDWQV
;
A
#
# COMPACT_ATOMS: atom_id res chain seq x y z
N TRP A 1 -7.73 -11.44 11.51
CA TRP A 1 -7.18 -11.28 10.14
C TRP A 1 -6.12 -12.33 9.82
N PHE A 2 -4.99 -12.42 10.52
CA PHE A 2 -3.94 -13.42 10.20
C PHE A 2 -4.45 -14.85 9.97
N GLN A 3 -5.29 -15.39 10.86
CA GLN A 3 -5.90 -16.73 10.66
C GLN A 3 -6.88 -16.78 9.48
N GLN A 4 -7.63 -15.71 9.23
CA GLN A 4 -8.62 -15.68 8.14
C GLN A 4 -7.97 -15.59 6.75
N SER A 5 -6.75 -15.05 6.66
CA SER A 5 -6.01 -14.90 5.40
C SER A 5 -4.93 -15.96 5.20
N GLU A 6 -4.80 -16.94 6.09
CA GLU A 6 -3.70 -17.92 6.07
C GLU A 6 -3.71 -18.81 4.82
N SER A 7 -4.90 -19.09 4.27
CA SER A 7 -5.06 -19.87 3.04
C SER A 7 -4.77 -19.07 1.77
N ILE A 8 -4.60 -17.75 1.90
CA ILE A 8 -4.34 -16.83 0.77
C ILE A 8 -2.83 -16.53 0.71
N ILE A 9 -2.23 -16.17 1.84
CA ILE A 9 -0.81 -15.80 1.93
C ILE A 9 -0.23 -16.24 3.27
N PRO A 10 1.02 -16.77 3.31
CA PRO A 10 1.70 -17.01 4.58
C PRO A 10 1.84 -15.70 5.36
N ASN A 11 1.73 -15.80 6.68
CA ASN A 11 1.91 -14.66 7.58
C ASN A 11 2.85 -15.02 8.74
N HIS A 12 3.34 -14.01 9.43
CA HIS A 12 4.38 -14.19 10.45
C HIS A 12 3.86 -14.65 11.82
N LEU A 13 2.54 -14.78 12.03
CA LEU A 13 1.97 -15.10 13.34
C LEU A 13 2.32 -16.54 13.74
N VAL A 14 2.85 -16.71 14.96
CA VAL A 14 3.15 -18.03 15.56
C VAL A 14 2.11 -18.38 16.62
N SER A 15 1.85 -17.46 17.56
CA SER A 15 0.82 -17.65 18.60
C SER A 15 0.39 -16.32 19.24
N VAL A 16 -0.75 -16.34 19.93
CA VAL A 16 -1.30 -15.19 20.67
C VAL A 16 -1.55 -15.63 22.13
N PRO A 17 -0.53 -15.61 23.01
CA PRO A 17 -0.68 -16.07 24.40
C PRO A 17 -1.50 -15.10 25.26
N HIS A 18 -1.73 -13.86 24.80
CA HIS A 18 -2.47 -12.83 25.50
C HIS A 18 -3.19 -11.92 24.48
N PRO A 19 -4.37 -11.32 24.79
CA PRO A 19 -5.11 -10.46 23.87
C PRO A 19 -4.33 -9.26 23.27
N TYR A 20 -3.23 -8.85 23.91
CA TYR A 20 -2.39 -7.73 23.47
C TYR A 20 -0.95 -8.13 23.11
N VAL A 21 -0.64 -9.44 23.06
CA VAL A 21 0.72 -9.93 22.76
C VAL A 21 0.64 -10.99 21.67
N SER A 22 1.43 -10.80 20.62
CA SER A 22 1.61 -11.79 19.54
C SER A 22 3.07 -12.23 19.49
N ILE A 23 3.30 -13.53 19.42
CA ILE A 23 4.60 -14.11 19.09
C ILE A 23 4.63 -14.30 17.58
N VAL A 24 5.64 -13.75 16.92
CA VAL A 24 5.76 -13.74 15.46
C VAL A 24 7.15 -14.19 15.02
N LYS A 25 7.25 -14.67 13.78
CA LYS A 25 8.55 -14.91 13.13
C LYS A 25 9.20 -13.57 12.81
N LYS A 26 10.50 -13.44 13.12
CA LYS A 26 11.28 -12.27 12.71
C LYS A 26 11.43 -12.29 11.18
N CYS A 27 10.99 -11.22 10.54
CA CYS A 27 11.08 -11.04 9.08
C CYS A 27 11.92 -9.79 8.78
N THR A 28 12.51 -9.76 7.58
CA THR A 28 13.04 -8.52 7.00
C THR A 28 11.90 -7.85 6.24
N PRO A 29 11.40 -6.68 6.69
CA PRO A 29 10.31 -6.00 6.01
C PRO A 29 10.79 -5.41 4.68
N PHE A 30 9.91 -5.39 3.68
CA PHE A 30 10.14 -4.56 2.50
C PHE A 30 10.06 -3.08 2.88
N PRO A 31 10.91 -2.22 2.31
CA PRO A 31 10.89 -0.77 2.55
C PRO A 31 9.76 -0.06 1.80
N ILE A 32 8.59 -0.69 1.70
CA ILE A 32 7.40 -0.23 0.97
C ILE A 32 6.15 -0.47 1.85
N GLU A 33 5.29 0.55 1.96
CA GLU A 33 3.97 0.39 2.55
C GLU A 33 2.94 0.06 1.47
N PHE A 34 2.39 -1.15 1.52
CA PHE A 34 1.37 -1.61 0.58
C PHE A 34 -0.01 -1.10 1.00
N VAL A 35 -0.52 -0.08 0.31
CA VAL A 35 -1.84 0.47 0.57
C VAL A 35 -2.81 0.06 -0.53
N VAL A 36 -3.88 -0.65 -0.18
CA VAL A 36 -4.98 -0.96 -1.09
C VAL A 36 -6.13 0.01 -0.83
N ARG A 37 -6.63 0.64 -1.88
CA ARG A 37 -7.71 1.63 -1.80
C ARG A 37 -8.91 1.22 -2.63
N SER A 38 -10.08 1.34 -2.03
CA SER A 38 -11.38 1.18 -2.68
C SER A 38 -12.17 2.49 -2.76
N TYR A 39 -11.70 3.55 -2.11
CA TYR A 39 -12.33 4.87 -2.06
C TYR A 39 -11.31 6.01 -2.24
N MET A 40 -11.75 7.08 -2.90
CA MET A 40 -11.02 8.32 -3.14
C MET A 40 -10.99 9.19 -1.87
N THR A 41 -10.17 8.85 -0.87
CA THR A 41 -10.16 9.52 0.43
C THR A 41 -8.74 9.77 0.99
N GLY A 42 -8.69 10.32 2.20
CA GLY A 42 -7.49 10.69 2.95
C GLY A 42 -7.20 12.19 2.95
N SER A 43 -6.26 12.58 3.82
CA SER A 43 -5.86 13.97 4.04
C SER A 43 -4.34 14.18 4.09
N THR A 44 -3.55 13.11 4.12
CA THR A 44 -2.09 13.18 4.17
C THR A 44 -1.50 13.42 2.77
N SER A 45 -0.25 13.89 2.70
CA SER A 45 0.50 14.10 1.46
C SER A 45 0.61 12.85 0.58
N THR A 46 0.57 11.66 1.19
CA THR A 46 0.60 10.38 0.49
C THR A 46 -0.78 9.85 0.10
N SER A 47 -1.86 10.51 0.48
CA SER A 47 -3.22 10.01 0.22
C SER A 47 -3.72 10.34 -1.18
N ILE A 48 -4.51 9.43 -1.76
CA ILE A 48 -5.03 9.56 -3.12
C ILE A 48 -5.89 10.82 -3.29
N TRP A 49 -6.75 11.15 -2.33
CA TRP A 49 -7.62 12.32 -2.45
C TRP A 49 -6.83 13.63 -2.40
N LYS A 50 -5.86 13.75 -1.49
CA LYS A 50 -5.04 14.97 -1.37
C LYS A 50 -4.27 15.23 -2.67
N ASN A 51 -3.63 14.19 -3.22
CA ASN A 51 -2.93 14.29 -4.51
C ASN A 51 -3.87 14.64 -5.66
N TYR A 52 -5.04 13.99 -5.74
CA TYR A 52 -6.03 14.27 -6.79
C TYR A 52 -6.55 15.71 -6.73
N GLN A 53 -6.83 16.20 -5.52
CA GLN A 53 -7.24 17.57 -5.26
C GLN A 53 -6.15 18.58 -5.66
N ASP A 54 -4.88 18.21 -5.46
CA ASP A 54 -3.71 19.02 -5.83
C ASP A 54 -3.37 18.91 -7.34
N GLY A 55 -4.22 18.26 -8.13
CA GLY A 55 -4.12 18.20 -9.60
C GLY A 55 -3.44 16.93 -10.15
N VAL A 56 -3.01 16.01 -9.29
CA VAL A 56 -2.41 14.74 -9.74
C VAL A 56 -3.46 13.87 -10.43
N ARG A 57 -3.12 13.36 -11.61
CA ARG A 57 -3.98 12.46 -12.40
C ARG A 57 -3.35 11.11 -12.70
N VAL A 58 -2.03 11.00 -12.60
CA VAL A 58 -1.33 9.72 -12.59
C VAL A 58 -0.80 9.52 -11.18
N TYR A 59 -1.36 8.54 -10.47
CA TYR A 59 -1.07 8.31 -9.05
C TYR A 59 -0.68 6.85 -8.84
N CYS A 60 0.55 6.61 -8.35
CA CYS A 60 1.10 5.27 -8.17
C CYS A 60 1.02 4.39 -9.44
N GLY A 61 1.14 4.99 -10.63
CA GLY A 61 1.01 4.31 -11.92
C GLY A 61 -0.44 4.14 -12.42
N HIS A 62 -1.44 4.59 -11.67
CA HIS A 62 -2.85 4.55 -12.08
C HIS A 62 -3.31 5.88 -12.64
N THR A 63 -3.94 5.85 -13.83
CA THR A 63 -4.64 7.03 -14.36
C THR A 63 -5.98 7.20 -13.68
N LEU A 64 -6.17 8.32 -13.00
CA LEU A 64 -7.38 8.68 -12.29
C LEU A 64 -8.35 9.43 -13.22
N PRO A 65 -9.62 9.01 -13.31
CA PRO A 65 -10.64 9.74 -14.07
C PRO A 65 -10.79 11.21 -13.63
N GLU A 66 -11.29 12.05 -14.52
CA GLU A 66 -11.69 13.41 -14.17
C GLU A 66 -12.99 13.44 -13.35
N GLY A 67 -13.19 14.55 -12.63
CA GLY A 67 -14.43 14.81 -11.89
C GLY A 67 -14.68 13.93 -10.67
N MET A 68 -13.67 13.22 -10.16
CA MET A 68 -13.81 12.38 -8.97
C MET A 68 -14.05 13.24 -7.73
N LYS A 69 -14.85 12.71 -6.80
CA LYS A 69 -15.23 13.39 -5.56
C LYS A 69 -14.59 12.72 -4.34
N LYS A 70 -14.40 13.50 -3.27
CA LYS A 70 -13.94 12.97 -1.97
C LYS A 70 -14.89 11.88 -1.48
N ASN A 71 -14.33 10.79 -0.97
CA ASN A 71 -15.01 9.59 -0.51
C ASN A 71 -15.82 8.83 -1.57
N GLN A 72 -15.61 9.11 -2.86
CA GLN A 72 -16.22 8.32 -3.93
C GLN A 72 -15.61 6.92 -3.99
N LYS A 73 -16.45 5.89 -4.20
CA LYS A 73 -15.97 4.52 -4.46
C LYS A 73 -15.24 4.46 -5.80
N LEU A 74 -14.08 3.82 -5.82
CA LEU A 74 -13.31 3.57 -7.05
C LEU A 74 -13.96 2.46 -7.87
N ALA A 75 -13.72 2.44 -9.18
CA ALA A 75 -14.26 1.41 -10.08
C ALA A 75 -13.73 0.00 -9.73
N SER A 76 -12.47 -0.06 -9.27
CA SER A 76 -11.83 -1.27 -8.75
C SER A 76 -10.93 -0.89 -7.58
N ASN A 77 -10.56 -1.89 -6.77
CA ASN A 77 -9.50 -1.70 -5.80
C ASN A 77 -8.18 -1.46 -6.54
N ILE A 78 -7.39 -0.51 -6.06
CA ILE A 78 -6.06 -0.21 -6.61
C ILE A 78 -5.01 -0.25 -5.51
N ILE A 79 -3.81 -0.67 -5.89
CA ILE A 79 -2.64 -0.65 -5.02
C ILE A 79 -1.88 0.65 -5.21
N THR A 80 -1.61 1.35 -4.13
CA THR A 80 -1.03 2.70 -4.13
C THR A 80 0.09 2.75 -3.11
N PRO A 81 1.23 2.11 -3.40
CA PRO A 81 2.28 1.96 -2.42
C PRO A 81 2.96 3.30 -2.11
N THR A 82 3.57 3.37 -0.93
CA THR A 82 4.46 4.47 -0.56
C THR A 82 5.82 3.92 -0.15
N THR A 83 6.87 4.71 -0.38
CA THR A 83 8.19 4.39 0.16
C THR A 83 8.17 4.47 1.68
N LYS A 84 9.15 3.83 2.32
CA LYS A 84 9.46 4.00 3.74
C LYS A 84 10.83 4.65 3.87
N GLU A 85 10.86 5.97 3.81
CA GLU A 85 12.08 6.77 3.84
C GLU A 85 12.34 7.36 5.24
N GLU A 86 13.58 7.79 5.52
CA GLU A 86 13.90 8.39 6.82
C GLU A 86 13.26 9.78 6.99
N ASP A 87 13.23 10.58 5.92
CA ASP A 87 12.67 11.93 5.94
C ASP A 87 11.15 11.91 5.68
N HIS A 88 10.73 11.53 4.47
CA HIS A 88 9.33 11.61 4.05
C HIS A 88 8.92 10.50 3.08
N ASP A 89 7.91 9.71 3.47
CA ASP A 89 7.27 8.75 2.58
C ASP A 89 6.60 9.46 1.40
N ARG A 90 6.76 8.88 0.20
CA ARG A 90 6.12 9.39 -1.01
C ARG A 90 5.35 8.29 -1.75
N PRO A 91 4.28 8.64 -2.51
CA PRO A 91 3.67 7.71 -3.44
C PRO A 91 4.68 7.21 -4.47
N ILE A 92 4.66 5.91 -4.75
CA ILE A 92 5.53 5.28 -5.75
C ILE A 92 4.70 4.32 -6.62
N SER A 93 5.10 4.12 -7.87
CA SER A 93 4.47 3.16 -8.77
C SER A 93 5.11 1.77 -8.64
N ALA A 94 4.42 0.72 -9.08
CA ALA A 94 4.99 -0.62 -9.16
C ALA A 94 6.26 -0.66 -10.04
N GLU A 95 6.25 0.09 -11.14
CA GLU A 95 7.39 0.21 -12.05
C GLU A 95 8.60 0.86 -11.36
N ASP A 96 8.37 1.97 -10.65
CA ASP A 96 9.43 2.69 -9.95
C ASP A 96 9.98 1.90 -8.75
N ILE A 97 9.16 1.10 -8.05
CA ILE A 97 9.62 0.18 -7.00
C ILE A 97 10.73 -0.75 -7.52
N ILE A 98 10.53 -1.32 -8.71
CA ILE A 98 11.49 -2.25 -9.33
C ILE A 98 12.69 -1.48 -9.87
N LYS A 99 12.44 -0.38 -10.59
CA LYS A 99 13.48 0.45 -11.23
C LYS A 99 14.46 1.05 -10.22
N GLU A 100 13.94 1.52 -9.09
CA GLU A 100 14.73 2.09 -8.01
C GLU A 100 15.26 1.03 -7.02
N LYS A 101 14.93 -0.25 -7.24
CA LYS A 101 15.43 -1.40 -6.47
C LYS A 101 14.98 -1.43 -5.00
N TRP A 102 13.78 -0.92 -4.72
CA TRP A 102 13.14 -1.12 -3.42
C TRP A 102 12.73 -2.59 -3.21
N MET A 103 12.42 -3.29 -4.31
CA MET A 103 12.08 -4.71 -4.37
C MET A 103 12.53 -5.30 -5.71
N THR A 104 12.67 -6.62 -5.80
CA THR A 104 12.86 -7.28 -7.10
C THR A 104 11.56 -7.41 -7.87
N ALA A 105 11.64 -7.70 -9.18
CA ALA A 105 10.44 -7.97 -9.97
C ALA A 105 9.74 -9.24 -9.48
N GLU A 106 10.52 -10.24 -9.07
CA GLU A 106 10.01 -11.49 -8.48
C GLU A 106 9.25 -11.23 -7.19
N ASP A 107 9.76 -10.36 -6.29
CA ASP A 107 9.07 -10.00 -5.05
C ASP A 107 7.70 -9.34 -5.29
N TRP A 108 7.55 -8.59 -6.38
CA TRP A 108 6.30 -7.90 -6.71
C TRP A 108 5.23 -8.82 -7.33
N GLN A 109 5.64 -9.92 -7.96
CA GLN A 109 4.74 -10.83 -8.70
C GLN A 109 4.19 -11.99 -7.84
N VAL A 110 4.47 -11.99 -6.53
CA VAL A 110 4.05 -13.03 -5.57
C VAL A 110 2.55 -13.01 -5.31
#